data_AF-A0A6N7SBB4-F1
#
_entry.id   AF-A0A6N7SBB4-F1
#
_cell.length_a   1.000
_cell.length_b   1.000
_cell.length_c   1.000
_cell.angle_alpha   90.00
_cell.angle_beta   90.00
_cell.angle_gamma   90.00
#
_symmetry.space_group_name_H-M   'P 1'
#
loop_
_entity.id
_entity.type
_entity.pdbx_description
1 polymer ?
#
loop_
_entity_poly.entity_id
_entity_poly.type
_entity_poly.pdbx_seq_one_letter_code
_entity_poly.pdbx_strand_id
1 'polypeptide(L)'
;MIAKDMRGDVCGQKHGGMHAISPDGIHWEVIPSELAYTRGLHWDDGKTELMGLLERPFLLFENGKPAHAFFGTSNGTQGFTDVTDTWTV
;
A
#
# COMPACT_ATOMS: atom_id res chain seq x y z
N MET A 1 -5.68 -1.42 10.50
CA MET A 1 -5.68 -0.42 9.42
C MET A 1 -4.35 -0.48 8.70
N ILE A 2 -4.41 -0.42 7.38
CA ILE A 2 -3.23 -0.18 6.53
C ILE A 2 -3.34 1.25 6.00
N ALA A 3 -2.28 2.04 6.12
CA ALA A 3 -2.24 3.41 5.63
C ALA A 3 -0.89 3.69 4.97
N LYS A 4 -0.83 4.69 4.08
CA LYS A 4 0.41 5.06 3.42
C LYS A 4 1.31 5.85 4.37
N ASP A 5 2.53 5.35 4.58
CA ASP A 5 3.58 6.10 5.23
C ASP A 5 4.25 7.01 4.20
N MET A 6 3.93 8.30 4.28
CA MET A 6 4.42 9.30 3.33
C MET A 6 5.94 9.54 3.43
N ARG A 7 6.56 9.27 4.58
CA ARG A 7 7.97 9.59 4.83
C ARG A 7 8.84 8.34 4.98
N GLY A 8 8.27 7.25 5.46
CA GLY A 8 8.97 6.02 5.81
C GLY A 8 9.40 5.95 7.28
N ASP A 9 9.01 6.93 8.09
CA ASP A 9 9.44 7.03 9.49
C ASP A 9 8.72 6.01 10.41
N VAL A 10 7.65 5.38 9.92
CA VAL A 10 6.83 4.42 10.68
C VAL A 10 7.16 2.98 10.30
N CYS A 11 7.12 2.66 8.99
CA CYS A 11 7.35 1.29 8.50
C CYS A 11 8.74 1.09 7.89
N GLY A 12 9.59 2.12 7.89
CA GLY A 12 10.95 2.05 7.34
C GLY A 12 11.02 2.23 5.81
N GLN A 13 9.89 2.38 5.12
CA GLN A 13 9.83 2.50 3.67
C GLN A 13 9.00 3.73 3.26
N LYS A 14 9.66 4.69 2.60
CA LYS A 14 8.97 5.85 2.03
C LYS A 14 7.91 5.40 1.01
N HIS A 15 6.68 5.88 1.19
CA HIS A 15 5.49 5.52 0.43
C HIS A 15 5.06 4.04 0.56
N GLY A 16 5.54 3.35 1.60
CA GLY A 16 5.09 2.00 1.94
C GLY A 16 3.80 2.00 2.76
N GLY A 17 3.24 0.82 2.99
CA GLY A 17 2.10 0.63 3.90
C GLY A 17 2.54 0.47 5.34
N MET A 18 2.10 1.35 6.23
CA MET A 18 2.16 1.15 7.68
C MET A 18 0.96 0.35 8.19
N HIS A 19 1.13 -0.30 9.33
CA HIS A 19 0.08 -1.02 10.04
C HIS A 19 -0.27 -0.35 11.37
N ALA A 20 -1.56 -0.22 11.67
CA ALA A 20 -2.06 0.20 12.98
C ALA A 20 -3.27 -0.62 13.42
N ILE A 21 -3.41 -0.84 14.72
CA ILE A 21 -4.52 -1.59 15.32
C ILE A 21 -5.37 -0.66 16.20
N SER A 22 -6.67 -0.92 16.25
CA SER A 22 -7.61 -0.20 17.10
C SER A 22 -8.80 -1.09 17.42
N PRO A 23 -9.04 -1.43 18.70
CA PRO A 23 -10.22 -2.19 19.09
C PRO A 23 -11.53 -1.41 18.95
N ASP A 24 -11.48 -0.08 19.07
CA ASP A 24 -12.66 0.81 19.10
C ASP A 24 -12.81 1.69 17.85
N GLY A 25 -11.83 1.67 16.94
CA GLY A 25 -11.78 2.49 15.74
C GLY A 25 -11.43 3.96 15.98
N ILE A 26 -11.18 4.37 17.23
CA ILE A 26 -10.93 5.77 17.64
C ILE A 26 -9.49 5.92 18.11
N HIS A 27 -9.01 5.02 18.96
CA HIS A 27 -7.64 5.03 19.48
C HIS A 27 -6.80 4.02 18.72
N TRP A 28 -5.77 4.52 18.05
CA TRP A 28 -4.94 3.73 17.16
C TRP A 28 -3.54 3.55 17.74
N GLU A 29 -3.07 2.31 17.79
CA GLU A 29 -1.68 1.96 18.07
C GLU A 29 -1.01 1.59 16.76
N VAL A 30 0.05 2.32 16.42
CA VAL A 30 0.87 2.03 15.25
C VAL A 30 1.83 0.89 15.58
N ILE A 31 1.94 -0.09 14.68
CA ILE A 31 2.91 -1.18 14.83
C ILE A 31 4.20 -0.77 14.10
N PRO A 32 5.26 -0.39 14.82
CA PRO A 32 6.47 0.14 14.20
C PRO A 32 7.22 -0.94 13.44
N SER A 33 7.88 -0.55 12.35
CA SER A 33 8.72 -1.44 11.52
C SER A 33 7.98 -2.59 10.82
N GLU A 34 6.63 -2.63 10.88
CA GLU A 34 5.83 -3.57 10.11
C GLU A 34 5.46 -2.96 8.75
N LEU A 35 6.01 -3.56 7.69
CA LEU A 35 5.81 -3.11 6.31
C LEU A 35 4.71 -3.93 5.64
N ALA A 36 3.52 -3.33 5.49
CA ALA A 36 2.34 -4.01 4.94
C ALA A 36 2.38 -4.15 3.41
N TYR A 37 2.92 -3.16 2.70
CA TYR A 37 3.14 -3.22 1.25
C TYR A 37 4.26 -2.27 0.81
N THR A 38 4.78 -2.50 -0.40
CA THR A 38 5.65 -1.55 -1.12
C THR A 38 5.03 -1.16 -2.45
N ARG A 39 5.57 -0.12 -3.11
CA ARG A 39 5.20 0.20 -4.50
C ARG A 39 5.81 -0.74 -5.54
N GLY A 40 6.66 -1.70 -5.13
CA GLY A 40 7.22 -2.71 -6.02
C GLY A 40 6.21 -3.82 -6.24
N LEU A 41 5.65 -3.91 -7.44
CA LEU A 41 4.72 -4.96 -7.82
C LEU A 41 5.43 -6.04 -8.62
N HIS A 42 5.09 -7.30 -8.32
CA HIS A 42 5.46 -8.47 -9.11
C HIS A 42 4.22 -8.92 -9.88
N TRP A 43 4.32 -8.91 -11.21
CA TRP A 43 3.24 -9.25 -12.11
C TRP A 43 3.26 -10.74 -12.48
N ASP A 44 2.11 -11.28 -12.87
CA ASP A 44 1.97 -12.69 -13.27
C ASP A 44 2.80 -13.05 -14.52
N ASP A 45 3.17 -12.06 -15.33
CA ASP A 45 4.09 -12.24 -16.46
C ASP A 45 5.58 -12.29 -16.05
N GLY A 46 5.87 -12.24 -14.75
CA GLY A 46 7.20 -12.30 -14.15
C GLY A 46 7.91 -10.95 -14.06
N LYS A 47 7.33 -9.85 -14.56
CA LYS A 47 7.95 -8.52 -14.42
C LYS A 47 7.84 -8.00 -13.00
N THR A 48 8.82 -7.16 -12.65
CA THR A 48 8.80 -6.38 -11.42
C THR A 48 8.88 -4.91 -11.77
N GLU A 49 7.93 -4.11 -11.28
CA GLU A 49 7.84 -2.69 -11.58
C GLU A 49 7.67 -1.87 -10.31
N LEU A 50 8.34 -0.73 -10.25
CA LEU A 50 8.11 0.27 -9.21
C LEU A 50 7.01 1.21 -9.67
N MET A 51 5.84 1.11 -9.02
CA MET A 51 4.69 1.94 -9.32
C MET A 51 4.86 3.37 -8.79
N GLY A 52 4.19 4.32 -9.44
CA GLY A 52 4.21 5.72 -9.03
C GLY A 52 3.49 5.95 -7.72
N LEU A 53 2.28 5.39 -7.65
CA LEU A 53 1.39 5.50 -6.51
C LEU A 53 0.87 4.12 -6.16
N LEU A 54 0.60 3.91 -4.87
CA LEU A 54 -0.18 2.79 -4.37
C LEU A 54 -1.04 3.35 -3.25
N GLU A 55 -2.32 3.57 -3.54
CA GLU A 55 -3.23 4.38 -2.71
C GLU A 55 -4.49 3.60 -2.38
N ARG A 56 -5.16 4.00 -1.30
CA ARG A 56 -6.46 3.46 -0.86
C ARG A 56 -6.44 1.92 -0.76
N PRO A 57 -5.63 1.34 0.14
CA PRO A 57 -5.62 -0.10 0.34
C PRO A 57 -7.02 -0.60 0.73
N PHE A 58 -7.54 -1.58 0.01
CA PHE A 58 -8.75 -2.30 0.41
C PHE A 58 -8.51 -3.81 0.38
N LEU A 59 -9.04 -4.51 1.37
CA LEU A 59 -8.88 -5.95 1.51
C LEU A 59 -10.20 -6.65 1.23
N LEU A 60 -10.18 -7.66 0.36
CA LEU A 60 -11.27 -8.63 0.24
C LEU A 60 -10.99 -9.77 1.21
N PHE A 61 -11.98 -10.04 2.06
CA PHE A 61 -11.95 -11.17 2.99
C PHE A 61 -12.77 -12.33 2.44
N GLU A 62 -12.19 -13.52 2.45
CA GLU A 62 -12.86 -14.76 2.12
C GLU A 62 -12.69 -15.73 3.30
N ASN A 63 -13.80 -16.35 3.74
CA ASN A 63 -13.80 -17.26 4.89
C ASN A 63 -13.15 -16.66 6.16
N GLY A 64 -13.36 -15.36 6.39
CA GLY A 64 -12.83 -14.63 7.54
C GLY A 64 -11.33 -14.34 7.49
N LYS A 65 -10.66 -14.56 6.36
CA LYS A 65 -9.23 -14.28 6.17
C LYS A 65 -9.03 -13.30 5.02
N PRO A 66 -8.02 -12.41 5.08
CA PRO A 66 -7.68 -11.56 3.95
C PRO A 66 -7.19 -12.44 2.79
N ALA A 67 -7.83 -12.31 1.63
CA ALA A 67 -7.53 -13.09 0.44
C ALA A 67 -6.85 -12.25 -0.65
N HIS A 68 -7.31 -11.00 -0.82
CA HIS A 68 -6.78 -10.08 -1.83
C HIS A 68 -6.64 -8.69 -1.24
N ALA A 69 -5.62 -7.96 -1.70
CA ALA A 69 -5.43 -6.55 -1.43
C ALA A 69 -5.45 -5.81 -2.76
N PHE A 70 -6.12 -4.68 -2.77
CA PHE A 70 -6.27 -3.87 -3.96
C PHE A 70 -5.90 -2.42 -3.69
N PHE A 71 -5.48 -1.73 -4.74
CA PHE A 71 -4.94 -0.39 -4.67
C PHE A 71 -5.28 0.42 -5.92
N GLY A 72 -5.47 1.72 -5.75
CA GLY A 72 -5.29 2.64 -6.86
C GLY A 72 -3.80 2.80 -7.15
N THR A 73 -3.39 2.59 -8.40
CA THR A 73 -1.99 2.67 -8.83
C THR A 73 -1.83 3.56 -10.06
N SER A 74 -0.58 3.90 -10.37
CA SER A 74 -0.21 4.66 -11.56
C SER A 74 1.17 4.27 -12.07
N ASN A 75 1.42 4.52 -13.35
CA ASN A 75 2.79 4.58 -13.84
C ASN A 75 3.45 5.93 -13.44
N GLY A 76 4.67 6.18 -13.94
CA GLY A 76 5.51 7.29 -13.48
C GLY A 76 6.08 7.02 -12.10
N THR A 77 7.18 7.63 -11.70
CA THR A 77 7.78 7.41 -10.36
C THR A 77 8.02 8.69 -9.57
N GLN A 78 7.77 9.85 -10.20
CA GLN A 78 7.99 11.18 -9.63
C GLN A 78 6.70 11.79 -9.06
N GLY A 79 5.84 10.95 -8.48
CA GLY A 79 4.50 11.37 -8.06
C GLY A 79 3.65 11.67 -9.29
N PHE A 80 2.78 12.69 -9.22
CA PHE A 80 1.85 13.00 -10.32
C PHE A 80 2.48 13.72 -11.53
N THR A 81 3.77 14.04 -11.52
CA THR A 81 4.40 14.85 -12.58
C THR A 81 4.67 14.07 -13.87
N ASP A 82 4.87 12.76 -13.77
CA ASP A 82 5.20 11.86 -14.89
C ASP A 82 4.17 10.73 -15.05
N VAL A 83 2.99 10.87 -14.43
CA VAL A 83 1.88 9.93 -14.59
C VAL A 83 1.22 10.16 -15.94
N THR A 84 1.05 9.08 -16.71
CA THR A 84 0.19 9.08 -17.91
C THR A 84 -1.07 8.24 -17.71
N ASP A 85 -1.00 7.22 -16.84
CA ASP A 85 -2.07 6.23 -16.66
C ASP A 85 -2.28 5.91 -15.17
N THR A 86 -3.55 5.70 -14.79
CA THR A 86 -3.95 5.27 -13.45
C THR A 86 -5.00 4.17 -13.53
N TRP A 87 -4.91 3.15 -12.67
CA TRP A 87 -5.84 2.02 -12.65
C TRP A 87 -5.97 1.41 -11.25
N THR A 88 -6.79 0.38 -11.11
CA THR A 88 -6.85 -0.47 -9.90
C THR A 88 -6.06 -1.74 -10.15
N VAL A 89 -5.20 -2.10 -9.21
CA VAL A 89 -4.52 -3.39 -9.14
C VAL A 89 -5.01 -4.17 -7.93
#